data_AF-A0A2W5ZB82-F1
#
_entry.id   AF-A0A2W5ZB82-F1
#
_cell.length_a   1.000
_cell.length_b   1.000
_cell.length_c   1.000
_cell.angle_alpha   90.00
_cell.angle_beta   90.00
_cell.angle_gamma   90.00
#
_symmetry.space_group_name_H-M   'P 1'
#
loop_
_entity.id
_entity.type
_entity.pdbx_description
1 polymer ?
#
loop_
_entity_poly.entity_id
_entity_poly.type
_entity_poly.pdbx_seq_one_letter_code
_entity_poly.pdbx_strand_id
1 'polypeptide(L)'
;MWAPNASRVEVDSRGARRAMTAVGWGWFELQDAALEAGDDYSFVLDGGAARPDPRSLWQPHGVHSPSRAVDHDAFLWTDQGWRGRSLRDCVVYELHVGTF
;
A
#
# COMPACT_ATOMS: atom_id res chain seq x y z
N MET A 1 -6.16 8.02 -3.32
CA MET A 1 -5.04 8.03 -4.28
C MET A 1 -4.98 9.41 -4.94
N TRP A 2 -3.77 9.95 -5.15
CA TRP A 2 -3.58 11.24 -5.80
C TRP A 2 -3.18 11.04 -7.27
N ALA A 3 -3.98 11.53 -8.19
CA ALA A 3 -3.76 11.48 -9.64
C ALA A 3 -4.34 12.74 -10.30
N PRO A 4 -3.66 13.89 -10.21
CA PRO A 4 -4.20 15.19 -10.59
C PRO A 4 -4.52 15.34 -12.09
N ASN A 5 -3.92 14.51 -12.93
CA ASN A 5 -4.12 14.53 -14.38
C ASN A 5 -5.14 13.47 -14.86
N ALA A 6 -5.63 12.60 -13.97
CA ALA A 6 -6.61 11.59 -14.32
C ALA A 6 -8.02 12.18 -14.29
N SER A 7 -8.85 11.81 -15.26
CA SER A 7 -10.27 12.17 -15.28
C SER A 7 -11.12 11.14 -14.52
N ARG A 8 -10.69 9.87 -14.53
CA ARG A 8 -11.32 8.75 -13.82
C ARG A 8 -10.26 7.86 -13.20
N VAL A 9 -10.53 7.42 -11.97
CA VAL A 9 -9.72 6.40 -11.28
C VAL A 9 -10.64 5.28 -10.82
N GLU A 10 -10.22 4.04 -11.05
CA GLU A 10 -10.91 2.84 -10.60
C GLU A 10 -9.96 1.97 -9.76
N VAL A 11 -10.51 1.22 -8.82
CA VAL A 11 -9.82 0.14 -8.11
C VAL A 11 -10.27 -1.18 -8.73
N ASP A 12 -9.33 -1.96 -9.24
CA ASP A 12 -9.52 -3.33 -9.70
C ASP A 12 -9.10 -4.28 -8.57
N SER A 13 -10.05 -5.07 -8.06
CA SER A 13 -9.81 -6.04 -6.99
C SER A 13 -10.90 -7.10 -6.98
N ARG A 14 -10.57 -8.35 -6.62
CA ARG A 14 -11.49 -9.51 -6.60
C ARG A 14 -12.28 -9.68 -7.91
N GLY A 15 -11.68 -9.33 -9.05
CA GLY A 15 -12.32 -9.41 -10.38
C GLY A 15 -13.38 -8.34 -10.66
N ALA A 16 -13.47 -7.31 -9.80
CA ALA A 16 -14.40 -6.20 -9.96
C ALA A 16 -13.68 -4.85 -10.00
N ARG A 17 -14.11 -3.98 -10.93
CA ARG A 17 -13.66 -2.59 -11.00
C ARG A 17 -14.67 -1.66 -10.35
N ARG A 18 -14.18 -0.84 -9.43
CA ARG A 18 -14.98 0.13 -8.68
C ARG A 18 -14.44 1.53 -8.94
N ALA A 19 -15.30 2.42 -9.44
CA ALA A 19 -14.95 3.82 -9.64
C ALA A 19 -14.69 4.51 -8.29
N MET A 20 -13.62 5.28 -8.21
CA MET A 20 -13.32 6.13 -7.07
C MET A 20 -13.99 7.50 -7.25
N THR A 21 -14.34 8.13 -6.14
CA THR A 21 -14.92 9.48 -6.12
C THR A 21 -13.80 10.51 -6.12
N ALA A 22 -13.84 11.46 -7.05
CA ALA A 22 -12.96 12.63 -7.01
C ALA A 22 -13.40 13.55 -5.86
N VAL A 23 -12.49 13.83 -4.92
CA VAL A 23 -12.75 14.65 -3.73
C VAL A 23 -12.08 16.04 -3.79
N GLY A 24 -11.53 16.39 -4.96
CA GLY A 24 -10.89 17.68 -5.22
C GLY A 24 -9.36 17.62 -5.14
N TRP A 25 -8.68 18.64 -5.67
CA TRP A 25 -7.22 18.78 -5.66
C TRP A 25 -6.44 17.57 -6.22
N GLY A 26 -7.06 16.83 -7.16
CA GLY A 26 -6.47 15.63 -7.76
C GLY A 26 -6.57 14.37 -6.90
N TRP A 27 -7.30 14.40 -5.79
CA TRP A 27 -7.53 13.25 -4.93
C TRP A 27 -8.76 12.46 -5.36
N PHE A 28 -8.61 11.13 -5.28
CA PHE A 28 -9.64 10.14 -5.51
C PHE A 28 -9.74 9.22 -4.29
N GLU A 29 -10.96 8.95 -3.83
CA GLU A 29 -11.23 8.12 -2.66
C GLU A 29 -12.30 7.07 -2.95
N LEU A 30 -12.20 5.95 -2.25
CA LEU A 30 -13.22 4.89 -2.26
C LEU A 30 -13.30 4.32 -0.85
N GLN A 31 -14.39 4.63 -0.14
CA GLN A 31 -14.58 4.24 1.26
C GLN A 31 -15.03 2.77 1.37
N ASP A 32 -15.88 2.31 0.45
CA ASP A 32 -16.41 0.94 0.41
C ASP A 32 -15.56 0.00 -0.46
N ALA A 33 -14.28 0.31 -0.61
CA ALA A 33 -13.32 -0.63 -1.12
C ALA A 33 -13.16 -1.71 -0.05
N ALA A 34 -14.09 -2.67 0.02
CA ALA A 34 -14.03 -3.87 0.86
C ALA A 34 -12.79 -4.72 0.50
N LEU A 35 -11.61 -4.16 0.75
CA LEU A 35 -10.32 -4.82 0.70
C LEU A 35 -10.09 -5.39 2.09
N GLU A 36 -10.04 -6.70 2.17
CA GLU A 36 -9.59 -7.41 3.34
C GLU A 36 -8.09 -7.66 3.25
N ALA A 37 -7.44 -7.89 4.38
CA ALA A 37 -6.05 -8.29 4.40
C ALA A 37 -5.81 -9.49 3.49
N GLY A 38 -4.80 -9.39 2.62
CA GLY A 38 -4.50 -10.43 1.63
C GLY A 38 -5.14 -10.21 0.26
N ASP A 39 -6.09 -9.28 0.11
CA ASP A 39 -6.63 -8.96 -1.20
C ASP A 39 -5.62 -8.27 -2.10
N ASP A 40 -5.54 -8.76 -3.33
CA ASP A 40 -4.84 -8.06 -4.41
C ASP A 40 -5.71 -6.95 -4.99
N TYR A 41 -5.08 -5.82 -5.28
CA TYR A 41 -5.70 -4.68 -5.91
C TYR A 41 -4.75 -3.91 -6.82
N SER A 42 -5.31 -3.14 -7.75
CA SER A 42 -4.60 -2.23 -8.63
C SER A 42 -5.43 -1.00 -8.93
N PHE A 43 -4.79 0.11 -9.27
CA PHE A 43 -5.49 1.29 -9.79
C PHE A 43 -5.52 1.25 -11.32
N VAL A 44 -6.62 1.71 -11.89
CA VAL A 44 -6.80 1.93 -13.32
C VAL A 44 -7.14 3.39 -13.54
N LEU A 45 -6.29 4.09 -14.29
CA LEU A 45 -6.44 5.52 -14.58
C LEU A 45 -6.95 5.67 -16.01
N ASP A 46 -8.07 6.37 -16.19
CA ASP A 46 -8.70 6.66 -17.48
C ASP A 46 -8.90 5.44 -18.38
N GLY A 47 -9.17 4.26 -17.79
CA GLY A 47 -9.36 3.00 -18.52
C GLY A 47 -8.07 2.36 -19.06
N GLY A 48 -6.90 2.85 -18.65
CA GLY A 48 -5.60 2.33 -19.06
C GLY A 48 -5.23 0.99 -18.43
N ALA A 49 -3.93 0.67 -18.48
CA ALA A 49 -3.40 -0.53 -17.84
C ALA A 49 -3.52 -0.43 -16.30
N ALA A 50 -3.78 -1.57 -15.65
CA ALA A 50 -3.72 -1.69 -14.20
C ALA A 50 -2.30 -1.39 -13.69
N ARG A 51 -2.22 -0.61 -12.61
CA ARG A 51 -0.97 -0.19 -11.98
C ARG A 51 -0.99 -0.54 -10.48
N PRO A 52 0.16 -0.91 -9.89
CA PRO A 52 0.28 -1.04 -8.44
C PRO A 52 0.00 0.31 -7.75
N ASP A 53 -0.36 0.23 -6.47
CA ASP A 53 -0.40 1.39 -5.60
C ASP A 53 1.03 1.94 -5.39
N PRO A 54 1.32 3.22 -5.72
CA PRO A 54 2.59 3.85 -5.38
C PRO A 54 2.86 3.91 -3.87
N ARG A 55 1.83 3.73 -3.04
CA ARG A 55 1.90 3.65 -1.57
C ARG A 55 1.65 2.23 -1.05
N SER A 56 1.82 1.21 -1.90
CA SER A 56 1.64 -0.19 -1.52
C SER A 56 2.52 -0.56 -0.33
N LEU A 57 1.92 -1.32 0.60
CA LEU A 57 2.59 -1.88 1.76
C LEU A 57 3.19 -3.27 1.48
N TRP A 58 2.77 -3.93 0.40
CA TRP A 58 3.26 -5.25 0.03
C TRP A 58 3.07 -5.57 -1.46
N GLN A 59 4.13 -6.08 -2.09
CA GLN A 59 4.19 -6.50 -3.50
C GLN A 59 4.58 -7.98 -3.62
N PRO A 60 3.65 -8.93 -3.37
CA PRO A 60 3.97 -10.36 -3.36
C PRO A 60 4.39 -10.92 -4.73
N HIS A 61 4.00 -10.25 -5.80
CA HIS A 61 4.17 -10.72 -7.18
C HIS A 61 5.11 -9.83 -8.00
N GLY A 62 5.91 -8.99 -7.34
CA GLY A 62 6.85 -8.07 -7.96
C GLY A 62 6.30 -6.66 -8.18
N VAL A 63 7.20 -5.72 -8.49
CA VAL A 63 6.94 -4.25 -8.45
C VAL A 63 5.97 -3.74 -9.53
N HIS A 64 5.62 -4.55 -10.52
CA HIS A 64 4.68 -4.18 -11.59
C HIS A 64 3.33 -4.89 -11.45
N SER A 65 3.19 -5.75 -10.45
CA SER A 65 2.03 -6.59 -10.23
C SER A 65 1.05 -5.92 -9.27
N PRO A 66 -0.14 -6.51 -9.06
CA PRO A 66 -1.08 -5.99 -8.07
C PRO A 66 -0.47 -5.85 -6.68
N SER A 67 -0.87 -4.78 -6.01
CA SER A 67 -0.55 -4.51 -4.60
C SER A 67 -1.43 -5.35 -3.71
N ARG A 68 -0.99 -5.66 -2.49
CA ARG A 68 -1.78 -6.43 -1.53
C ARG A 68 -2.13 -5.61 -0.29
N ALA A 69 -3.39 -5.69 0.13
CA ALA A 69 -3.85 -5.07 1.36
C ALA A 69 -3.21 -5.76 2.58
N VAL A 70 -2.75 -4.96 3.54
CA VAL A 70 -2.06 -5.41 4.75
C VAL A 70 -2.85 -4.93 5.96
N ASP A 71 -3.12 -5.84 6.89
CA ASP A 71 -3.59 -5.51 8.24
C ASP A 71 -2.38 -5.34 9.16
N HIS A 72 -2.20 -4.12 9.68
CA HIS A 72 -1.11 -3.80 10.58
C HIS A 72 -1.36 -4.26 12.03
N ASP A 73 -2.62 -4.53 12.39
CA ASP A 73 -2.99 -4.99 13.73
C ASP A 73 -2.91 -6.52 13.85
N ALA A 74 -2.71 -7.23 12.73
CA ALA A 74 -2.55 -8.69 12.71
C ALA A 74 -1.33 -9.18 13.51
N PHE A 75 -0.28 -8.37 13.63
CA PHE A 75 0.88 -8.70 14.44
C PHE A 75 0.72 -8.20 15.88
N LEU A 76 0.64 -9.14 16.83
CA LEU A 76 0.54 -8.85 18.25
C LEU A 76 1.92 -8.48 18.82
N TRP A 77 2.20 -7.18 18.89
CA TRP A 77 3.39 -6.64 19.54
C TRP A 77 3.46 -7.07 21.03
N THR A 78 4.67 -7.31 21.52
CA THR A 78 4.95 -7.70 22.93
C THR A 78 6.00 -6.81 23.58
N ASP A 79 6.38 -5.73 22.92
CA ASP A 79 7.46 -4.82 23.29
C ASP A 79 6.93 -3.50 23.86
N GLN A 80 5.77 -3.49 24.52
CA GLN A 80 5.14 -2.26 25.06
C GLN A 80 6.04 -1.49 26.05
N GLY A 81 7.01 -2.18 26.66
CA GLY A 81 8.00 -1.58 27.55
C GLY A 81 9.22 -0.98 26.84
N TRP A 82 9.39 -1.21 25.54
CA TRP A 82 10.51 -0.70 24.77
C TRP A 82 10.38 0.81 24.52
N ARG A 83 11.46 1.56 24.79
CA ARG A 83 11.50 3.04 24.69
C ARG A 83 12.54 3.55 23.69
N GLY A 84 13.13 2.66 22.88
CA GLY A 84 14.26 2.99 22.04
C GLY A 84 15.58 3.15 22.82
N ARG A 85 16.64 3.54 22.10
CA ARG A 85 17.96 3.87 22.63
C ARG A 85 18.45 5.18 22.03
N SER A 86 19.19 5.96 22.82
CA SER A 86 19.88 7.14 22.31
C SER A 86 20.97 6.71 21.34
N LEU A 87 21.09 7.39 20.20
CA LEU A 87 22.14 7.12 19.23
C LEU A 87 23.55 7.24 19.84
N ARG A 88 23.73 8.09 20.86
CA ARG A 88 25.00 8.26 21.57
C ARG A 88 25.46 6.99 22.30
N ASP A 89 24.53 6.09 22.60
CA ASP A 89 24.78 4.85 23.35
C ASP A 89 24.81 3.61 22.42
N CYS A 90 24.71 3.81 21.10
CA CYS A 90 24.59 2.73 20.13
C CYS A 90 25.92 2.45 19.39
N VAL A 91 26.18 1.18 19.11
CA VAL A 91 27.08 0.73 18.03
C VAL A 91 26.20 0.19 16.92
N VAL A 92 26.39 0.69 15.69
CA VAL A 92 25.57 0.30 14.54
C VAL A 92 26.19 -0.92 13.85
N TYR A 93 25.35 -1.90 13.53
CA TYR A 93 25.70 -3.07 12.73
C TYR A 93 24.95 -3.03 11.40
N GLU A 94 25.68 -3.00 10.28
CA GLU A 94 25.10 -3.04 8.94
C GLU A 94 24.91 -4.51 8.49
N LEU A 95 23.70 -4.84 8.03
CA LEU A 95 23.33 -6.18 7.60
C LEU A 95 22.59 -6.10 6.27
N HIS A 96 22.99 -6.93 5.30
CA HIS A 96 22.27 -7.11 4.04
C HIS A 96 21.39 -8.37 4.10
N VAL A 97 20.06 -8.21 4.15
CA VAL A 97 19.11 -9.32 4.35
C VAL A 97 19.27 -10.43 3.30
N GLY A 98 19.69 -10.09 2.08
CA GLY A 98 19.84 -11.07 1.00
C GLY A 98 21.19 -11.81 0.94
N THR A 99 22.17 -11.45 1.77
CA THR A 99 23.53 -12.03 1.72
C THR A 99 24.21 -12.18 3.09
N PHE A 100 23.50 -11.90 4.17
CA PHE A 100 23.99 -12.12 5.53
C PHE A 100 23.95 -13.61 5.89
#